data_AF-A0A7S3IKQ3-F1
#
_entry.id   AF-A0A7S3IKQ3-F1
#
_cell.length_a   1.000
_cell.length_b   1.000
_cell.length_c   1.000
_cell.angle_alpha   90.00
_cell.angle_beta   90.00
_cell.angle_gamma   90.00
#
_symmetry.space_group_name_H-M   'P 1'
#
loop_
_entity.id
_entity.type
_entity.pdbx_description
1 polymer ?
#
loop_
_entity_poly.entity_id
_entity_poly.type
_entity_poly.pdbx_seq_one_letter_code
_entity_poly.pdbx_strand_id
1 'polypeptide(L)'
;MEQFKQQKLPLARIKKIMKSDEEVRMISAEAPILFAKACEMFIAEITIKGYYNAEKNERKTLQRKDIATAIARTETYDFLIDTIPRSELLSHVPMETLTPYQNSLIQKSMKYEYTQDYEGQYPDYQ
;
A
#
# COMPACT_ATOMS: atom_id res chain seq x y z
N MET A 1 16.80 17.88 -22.77
CA MET A 1 16.10 16.73 -23.39
C MET A 1 16.86 15.40 -23.28
N GLU A 2 18.20 15.40 -23.11
CA GLU A 2 19.00 14.15 -23.00
C GLU A 2 18.66 13.26 -21.79
N GLN A 3 18.19 13.84 -20.68
CA GLN A 3 17.88 13.11 -19.45
C GLN A 3 16.68 12.14 -19.55
N PHE A 4 15.85 12.26 -20.59
CA PHE A 4 14.70 11.38 -20.80
C PHE A 4 14.99 10.14 -21.65
N LYS A 5 16.17 10.07 -22.30
CA LYS A 5 16.54 8.94 -23.18
C LYS A 5 16.87 7.65 -22.42
N GLN A 6 17.15 7.73 -21.12
CA GLN A 6 17.58 6.57 -20.33
C GLN A 6 16.52 6.24 -19.25
N GLN A 7 15.38 5.72 -19.69
CA GLN A 7 14.36 5.21 -18.78
C GLN A 7 14.77 3.82 -18.27
N LYS A 8 15.04 3.69 -16.97
CA LYS A 8 15.36 2.39 -16.35
C LYS A 8 14.15 1.44 -16.36
N LEU A 9 12.93 1.98 -16.38
CA LEU A 9 11.70 1.22 -16.38
C LEU A 9 11.09 1.12 -17.79
N PRO A 10 10.58 -0.06 -18.21
CA PRO A 10 10.06 -0.26 -19.55
C PRO A 10 8.71 0.45 -19.77
N LEU A 11 8.71 1.48 -20.62
CA LEU A 11 7.51 2.29 -20.92
C LEU A 11 6.32 1.46 -21.42
N ALA A 12 6.58 0.42 -22.22
CA ALA A 12 5.53 -0.47 -22.72
C ALA A 12 4.81 -1.21 -21.58
N ARG A 13 5.54 -1.61 -20.53
CA ARG A 13 4.95 -2.28 -19.35
C ARG A 13 4.14 -1.29 -18.51
N ILE A 14 4.66 -0.08 -18.32
CA ILE A 14 3.95 1.00 -17.62
C ILE A 14 2.62 1.27 -18.33
N LYS A 15 2.66 1.47 -19.66
CA LYS A 15 1.45 1.68 -20.46
C LYS A 15 0.47 0.50 -20.36
N LYS A 16 0.96 -0.75 -20.32
CA LYS A 16 0.12 -1.95 -20.14
C LYS A 16 -0.58 -1.97 -18.78
N ILE A 17 0.12 -1.58 -17.70
CA ILE A 17 -0.48 -1.48 -16.35
C ILE A 17 -1.53 -0.37 -16.34
N MET A 18 -1.23 0.80 -16.89
CA MET A 18 -2.22 1.90 -17.01
C MET A 18 -3.48 1.48 -17.79
N LYS A 19 -3.34 0.57 -18.76
CA LYS A 19 -4.43 0.01 -19.57
C LYS A 19 -5.15 -1.19 -18.94
N SER A 20 -4.76 -1.61 -17.74
CA SER A 20 -5.49 -2.66 -17.03
C SER A 20 -6.84 -2.17 -16.49
N ASP A 21 -6.99 -0.85 -16.37
CA ASP A 21 -8.26 -0.19 -16.12
C ASP A 21 -9.04 -0.03 -17.44
N GLU A 22 -10.23 -0.62 -17.50
CA GLU A 22 -11.10 -0.65 -18.68
C GLU A 22 -11.58 0.76 -19.10
N GLU A 23 -11.63 1.71 -18.18
CA GLU A 23 -12.07 3.08 -18.45
C GLU A 23 -10.98 3.90 -19.18
N VAL A 24 -9.72 3.44 -19.17
CA VAL A 24 -8.59 4.13 -19.78
C VAL A 24 -8.51 3.86 -21.28
N ARG A 25 -8.99 4.81 -22.11
CA ARG A 25 -9.01 4.67 -23.58
C ARG A 25 -7.75 5.12 -24.31
N MET A 26 -7.22 6.30 -24.01
CA MET A 26 -6.01 6.81 -24.66
C MET A 26 -5.02 7.27 -23.60
N ILE A 27 -3.73 7.11 -23.89
CA ILE A 27 -2.64 7.51 -23.00
C ILE A 27 -1.67 8.35 -23.82
N SER A 28 -1.45 9.60 -23.38
CA SER A 28 -0.44 10.48 -23.96
C SER A 28 0.95 9.83 -23.91
N ALA A 29 1.79 10.08 -24.91
CA ALA A 29 3.16 9.56 -24.94
C ALA A 29 4.01 10.04 -23.74
N GLU A 30 3.68 11.20 -23.17
CA GLU A 30 4.39 11.78 -22.03
C GLU A 30 4.07 11.09 -20.70
N ALA A 31 2.85 10.55 -20.55
CA ALA A 31 2.41 9.98 -19.28
C ALA A 31 3.24 8.76 -18.83
N PRO A 32 3.55 7.77 -19.68
CA PRO A 32 4.46 6.68 -19.30
C PRO A 32 5.87 7.14 -18.92
N ILE A 33 6.36 8.24 -19.50
CA ILE A 33 7.68 8.81 -19.21
C ILE A 33 7.68 9.42 -17.80
N LEU A 34 6.63 10.18 -17.45
CA LEU A 34 6.44 10.72 -16.11
C LEU A 34 6.28 9.61 -15.08
N PHE A 35 5.47 8.59 -15.38
CA PHE A 35 5.32 7.43 -14.49
C PHE A 35 6.63 6.68 -14.28
N ALA A 36 7.47 6.52 -15.31
CA ALA A 36 8.77 5.87 -15.14
C ALA A 36 9.63 6.61 -14.09
N LYS A 37 9.64 7.94 -14.12
CA LYS A 37 10.37 8.74 -13.13
C LYS A 37 9.71 8.72 -11.75
N ALA A 38 8.39 8.84 -11.69
CA ALA A 38 7.63 8.79 -10.45
C ALA A 38 7.80 7.43 -9.75
N CYS A 39 7.75 6.33 -10.49
CA CYS A 39 8.01 4.99 -9.97
C CYS A 39 9.44 4.83 -9.47
N GLU A 40 10.45 5.39 -10.15
CA GLU A 40 11.83 5.39 -9.63
C GLU A 40 11.92 6.10 -8.27
N MET A 41 11.30 7.28 -8.15
CA MET A 41 11.30 8.05 -6.90
C MET A 41 10.51 7.34 -5.80
N PHE A 42 9.34 6.80 -6.13
CA PHE A 42 8.49 6.05 -5.20
C PHE A 42 9.20 4.82 -4.65
N ILE A 43 9.84 4.02 -5.51
CA ILE A 43 10.59 2.83 -5.09
C ILE A 43 11.75 3.24 -4.17
N ALA A 44 12.51 4.29 -4.50
CA ALA A 44 13.60 4.75 -3.66
C ALA A 44 13.10 5.21 -2.28
N GLU A 45 12.03 6.01 -2.25
CA GLU A 45 11.48 6.56 -1.01
C GLU A 45 10.95 5.47 -0.08
N ILE A 46 10.09 4.56 -0.59
CA ILE A 46 9.52 3.49 0.24
C ILE A 46 10.59 2.50 0.70
N THR A 47 11.63 2.27 -0.12
CA THR A 47 12.78 1.43 0.26
C THR A 47 13.57 2.06 1.40
N ILE A 48 13.85 3.36 1.35
CA ILE A 48 14.56 4.07 2.42
C ILE A 48 13.75 4.06 3.72
N LYS A 49 12.44 4.38 3.65
CA LYS A 49 11.54 4.33 4.82
C LYS A 49 11.43 2.93 5.41
N GLY A 50 11.35 1.90 4.57
CA GLY A 50 11.39 0.51 4.99
C GLY A 50 12.71 0.15 5.65
N TYR A 51 13.84 0.52 5.04
CA TYR A 51 15.16 0.20 5.58
C TYR A 51 15.40 0.87 6.94
N TYR A 52 14.90 2.09 7.15
CA TYR A 52 14.91 2.73 8.46
C TYR A 52 14.23 1.87 9.56
N ASN A 53 13.13 1.18 9.22
CA ASN A 53 12.49 0.24 10.15
C ASN A 53 13.34 -1.02 10.38
N ALA A 54 14.06 -1.51 9.37
CA ALA A 54 15.01 -2.61 9.54
C ALA A 54 16.15 -2.21 10.50
N GLU A 55 16.73 -1.03 10.30
CA GLU A 55 17.80 -0.49 11.15
C GLU A 55 17.35 -0.24 12.59
N LYS A 56 16.13 0.29 12.79
CA LYS A 56 15.53 0.46 14.12
C LYS A 56 15.40 -0.86 14.90
N ASN A 57 15.33 -1.97 14.18
CA ASN A 57 15.28 -3.32 14.74
C ASN A 57 16.63 -4.06 14.65
N GLU A 58 17.74 -3.31 14.50
CA GLU A 58 19.11 -3.84 14.44
C GLU A 58 19.35 -4.86 13.31
N ARG A 59 18.57 -4.78 12.24
CA ARG A 59 18.69 -5.66 11.07
C ARG A 59 19.27 -4.92 9.88
N LYS A 60 20.14 -5.61 9.14
CA LYS A 60 20.70 -5.15 7.86
C LYS A 60 19.96 -5.73 6.64
N THR A 61 18.98 -6.59 6.87
CA THR A 61 18.16 -7.21 5.83
C THR A 61 16.76 -6.60 5.88
N LEU A 62 16.38 -5.94 4.78
CA LEU A 62 15.03 -5.42 4.58
C LEU A 62 14.03 -6.57 4.43
N GLN A 63 12.94 -6.53 5.21
CA GLN A 63 11.88 -7.53 5.19
C GLN A 63 10.54 -6.90 4.83
N ARG A 64 9.58 -7.73 4.43
CA ARG A 64 8.23 -7.28 4.07
C ARG A 64 7.55 -6.48 5.20
N LYS A 65 7.71 -6.91 6.46
CA LYS A 65 7.18 -6.21 7.64
C LYS A 65 7.69 -4.78 7.81
N ASP A 66 8.90 -4.49 7.32
CA ASP A 66 9.49 -3.15 7.39
C ASP A 66 8.80 -2.19 6.42
N ILE A 67 8.44 -2.69 5.23
CA ILE A 67 7.65 -1.98 4.24
C ILE A 67 6.21 -1.80 4.75
N ALA A 68 5.60 -2.83 5.32
CA ALA A 68 4.27 -2.74 5.92
C ALA A 68 4.23 -1.65 7.01
N THR A 69 5.25 -1.60 7.87
CA THR A 69 5.39 -0.54 8.90
C THR A 69 5.57 0.85 8.27
N ALA A 70 6.34 0.97 7.18
CA ALA A 70 6.53 2.25 6.49
C ALA A 70 5.24 2.77 5.84
N ILE A 71 4.44 1.87 5.26
CA ILE A 71 3.12 2.17 4.70
C ILE A 71 2.18 2.63 5.81
N ALA A 72 2.08 1.87 6.91
CA ALA A 72 1.19 2.21 8.01
C ALA A 72 1.47 3.60 8.60
N ARG A 73 2.74 4.02 8.66
CA ARG A 73 3.14 5.33 9.21
C ARG A 73 3.09 6.49 8.21
N THR A 74 2.74 6.27 6.95
CA THR A 74 2.80 7.30 5.90
C THR A 74 1.43 7.40 5.21
N GLU A 75 0.68 8.47 5.50
CA GLU A 75 -0.67 8.69 4.96
C GLU A 75 -0.74 8.66 3.43
N THR A 76 0.27 9.20 2.73
CA THR A 76 0.32 9.17 1.26
C THR A 76 0.45 7.75 0.68
N TYR A 77 0.70 6.74 1.50
CA TYR A 77 0.78 5.33 1.11
C TYR A 77 -0.49 4.53 1.42
N ASP A 78 -1.57 5.17 1.90
CA ASP A 78 -2.82 4.49 2.23
C ASP A 78 -3.45 3.75 1.03
N PHE A 79 -3.13 4.15 -0.20
CA PHE A 79 -3.53 3.43 -1.42
C PHE A 79 -2.99 1.98 -1.51
N LEU A 80 -2.01 1.61 -0.66
CA LEU A 80 -1.41 0.28 -0.62
C LEU A 80 -2.03 -0.66 0.42
N ILE A 81 -2.96 -0.18 1.26
CA ILE A 81 -3.51 -0.96 2.38
C ILE A 81 -4.16 -2.26 1.89
N ASP A 82 -4.88 -2.22 0.78
CA ASP A 82 -5.56 -3.41 0.25
C ASP A 82 -4.62 -4.35 -0.52
N THR A 83 -3.37 -3.95 -0.75
CA THR A 83 -2.34 -4.79 -1.40
C THR A 83 -1.49 -5.57 -0.39
N ILE A 84 -1.40 -5.09 0.86
CA ILE A 84 -0.64 -5.74 1.93
C ILE A 84 -1.62 -6.48 2.86
N PRO A 85 -1.36 -7.75 3.23
CA PRO A 85 -2.19 -8.46 4.18
C PRO A 85 -2.36 -7.65 5.47
N ARG A 86 -3.61 -7.43 5.89
CA ARG A 86 -3.94 -6.64 7.08
C ARG A 86 -3.24 -7.16 8.33
N SER A 87 -3.06 -8.47 8.45
CA SER A 87 -2.30 -9.09 9.54
C SER A 87 -0.88 -8.53 9.65
N GLU A 88 -0.19 -8.28 8.53
CA GLU A 88 1.18 -7.74 8.50
C GLU A 88 1.23 -6.22 8.78
N LEU A 89 0.16 -5.49 8.45
CA LEU A 89 0.02 -4.06 8.74
C LEU A 89 -0.25 -3.82 10.23
N LEU A 90 -1.13 -4.64 10.82
CA LEU A 90 -1.66 -4.45 12.18
C LEU A 90 -0.78 -5.08 13.27
N SER A 91 0.03 -6.09 12.95
CA SER A 91 0.86 -6.81 13.95
C SER A 91 2.09 -6.04 14.42
N HIS A 92 2.49 -4.97 13.72
CA HIS A 92 3.80 -4.34 13.89
C HIS A 92 3.75 -2.85 14.19
N VAL A 93 2.54 -2.28 14.28
CA VAL A 93 2.32 -0.84 14.35
C VAL A 93 1.37 -0.56 15.52
N PRO A 94 1.80 0.17 16.56
CA PRO A 94 0.90 0.61 17.61
C PRO A 94 -0.28 1.38 17.02
N MET A 95 -1.49 1.12 17.50
CA MET A 95 -2.73 1.77 17.02
C MET A 95 -2.63 3.30 17.00
N GLU A 96 -1.88 3.88 17.93
CA GLU A 96 -1.60 5.31 18.06
C GLU A 96 -0.85 5.91 16.86
N THR A 97 -0.18 5.07 16.08
CA THR A 97 0.66 5.48 14.94
C THR A 97 -0.01 5.23 13.58
N LEU A 98 -1.25 4.75 13.59
CA LEU A 98 -2.05 4.52 12.39
C LEU A 98 -2.69 5.80 11.87
N THR A 99 -2.87 5.89 10.56
CA THR A 99 -3.58 7.00 9.93
C THR A 99 -5.06 6.99 10.31
N PRO A 100 -5.78 8.13 10.24
CA PRO A 100 -7.22 8.16 10.48
C PRO A 100 -8.01 7.18 9.60
N TYR A 101 -7.59 7.02 8.33
CA TYR A 101 -8.20 6.06 7.41
C TYR A 101 -7.99 4.62 7.88
N GLN A 102 -6.76 4.23 8.23
CA GLN A 102 -6.44 2.90 8.76
C GLN A 102 -7.24 2.59 10.04
N ASN A 103 -7.33 3.55 10.96
CA ASN A 103 -8.13 3.42 12.18
C ASN A 103 -9.61 3.17 11.86
N SER A 104 -10.18 3.90 10.89
CA SER A 104 -11.57 3.70 10.46
C SER A 104 -11.82 2.29 9.89
N LEU A 105 -10.84 1.74 9.15
CA LEU A 105 -10.93 0.40 8.58
C LEU A 105 -10.93 -0.69 9.65
N ILE A 106 -10.11 -0.54 10.70
CA ILE A 106 -10.04 -1.48 11.82
C ILE A 106 -11.31 -1.44 12.67
N GLN A 107 -11.81 -0.24 12.97
CA GLN A 107 -13.08 -0.11 13.70
C GLN A 107 -14.23 -0.75 12.92
N LYS A 108 -14.25 -0.57 11.59
CA LYS A 108 -15.23 -1.20 10.72
C LYS A 108 -15.11 -2.73 10.74
N SER A 109 -13.89 -3.30 10.69
CA SER A 109 -13.71 -4.76 10.75
C SER A 109 -14.13 -5.35 12.09
N MET A 110 -13.75 -4.73 13.23
CA MET A 110 -14.17 -5.21 14.55
C MET A 110 -15.69 -5.14 14.73
N LYS A 111 -16.36 -4.11 14.16
CA LYS A 111 -17.82 -4.03 14.18
C LYS A 111 -18.46 -5.19 13.40
N TYR A 112 -17.88 -5.57 12.26
CA TYR A 112 -18.39 -6.71 11.48
C TYR A 112 -18.17 -8.06 12.18
N GLU A 113 -16.99 -8.29 12.77
CA GLU A 113 -16.71 -9.49 13.55
C GLU A 113 -17.68 -9.61 14.74
N TYR A 114 -17.85 -8.53 15.50
CA TYR A 114 -18.84 -8.49 16.57
C TYR A 114 -20.23 -8.87 16.07
N THR A 115 -20.73 -8.30 14.98
CA THR A 115 -22.08 -8.62 14.48
C THR A 115 -22.23 -10.06 14.01
N GLN A 116 -21.21 -10.68 13.40
CA GLN A 116 -21.28 -12.07 12.94
C GLN A 116 -21.37 -13.07 14.09
N ASP A 117 -20.72 -12.79 15.22
CA ASP A 117 -20.76 -13.66 16.41
C ASP A 117 -22.17 -13.75 17.03
N TYR A 118 -23.02 -12.73 16.82
CA TYR A 118 -24.39 -12.70 17.34
C TYR A 118 -25.48 -13.00 16.31
N GLU A 119 -25.18 -13.00 15.00
CA GLU A 119 -26.16 -13.33 13.95
C GLU A 119 -26.63 -14.81 13.98
N GLY A 120 -25.95 -15.69 14.72
CA GLY A 120 -26.36 -17.08 14.95
C GLY A 120 -26.95 -17.39 16.34
N GLN A 121 -27.15 -16.39 17.21
CA GLN A 121 -27.49 -16.60 18.63
C GLN A 121 -28.94 -16.31 19.01
N TYR A 122 -29.82 -15.96 18.07
CA TYR A 122 -31.25 -15.87 18.38
C TYR A 122 -31.88 -17.26 18.31
N PRO A 123 -32.41 -17.82 19.42
CA PRO A 123 -33.33 -18.94 19.30
C PRO A 123 -34.55 -18.47 18.50
N ASP A 124 -34.96 -19.25 17.50
CA ASP A 124 -36.24 -19.06 16.83
C ASP A 124 -37.34 -19.02 17.89
N TYR A 125 -37.93 -17.84 18.10
CA TYR A 125 -39.13 -17.72 18.91
C TYR A 125 -40.29 -18.27 18.07
N GLN A 126 -40.60 -19.55 18.28
CA GLN A 126 -41.88 -20.14 17.89
C GLN A 126 -43.04 -19.49 18.64
#